data_AF-Q55BB3-F1
#
_entry.id   AF-Q55BB3-F1
#
_cell.length_a   1.000
_cell.length_b   1.000
_cell.length_c   1.000
_cell.angle_alpha   90.00
_cell.angle_beta   90.00
_cell.angle_gamma   90.00
#
_symmetry.space_group_name_H-M   'P 1'
#
loop_
_entity.id
_entity.type
_entity.pdbx_description
1 polymer ?
#
loop_
_entity_poly.entity_id
_entity_poly.type
_entity_poly.pdbx_seq_one_letter_code
_entity_poly.pdbx_strand_id
1 'polypeptide(L)'
;MPLALTSRKSLKDNEESLKTNLASIEKSLGEAFSIEFDFEDIITKCNDSWVTNSCGSIFYKDVVGNLAKNMVKVGADPLIKEAFLAAVPNKKFVFICADEKLESYWKYQFVNGDCQILFRPKICNTNDVNTFKLETIIPTQGVYTLMTRLNIKTNEQKMKDNLSAVKKALKSSSDWSIDESSLETVYPKVADDLKNSFGHIFAGIVEKVAANLAKRCADEMILEAVQEATTNHTIVIKHDANLNGYWSWSFESGNIVITFKSVTNTNDVQTFDFIKLL
;
A
#
# COMPACT_ATOMS: atom_id res chain seq x y z
N MET A 1 21.15 -2.36 -36.45
CA MET A 1 22.01 -1.51 -37.34
C MET A 1 22.71 -0.54 -36.39
N PRO A 2 24.04 -0.35 -36.42
CA PRO A 2 24.69 0.50 -35.42
C PRO A 2 24.03 1.89 -35.40
N LEU A 3 23.71 2.38 -34.21
CA LEU A 3 23.04 3.66 -34.01
C LEU A 3 23.74 4.79 -34.79
N ALA A 4 22.97 5.76 -35.28
CA ALA A 4 23.52 6.92 -35.98
C ALA A 4 24.58 7.64 -35.12
N LEU A 5 25.54 8.31 -35.77
CA LEU A 5 26.64 8.98 -35.06
C LEU A 5 26.13 10.03 -34.06
N THR A 6 25.07 10.76 -34.41
CA THR A 6 24.42 11.75 -33.53
C THR A 6 23.86 11.09 -32.26
N SER A 7 23.15 9.97 -32.40
CA SER A 7 22.62 9.19 -31.27
C SER A 7 23.74 8.66 -30.39
N ARG A 8 24.78 8.04 -30.97
CA ARG A 8 25.95 7.54 -30.21
C ARG A 8 26.67 8.65 -29.45
N LYS A 9 26.85 9.81 -30.08
CA LYS A 9 27.45 10.98 -29.44
C LYS A 9 26.56 11.49 -28.30
N SER A 10 25.25 11.58 -28.50
CA SER A 10 24.30 11.99 -27.47
C SER A 10 24.35 11.08 -26.23
N LEU A 11 24.37 9.76 -26.43
CA LEU A 11 24.51 8.78 -25.34
C LEU A 11 25.81 9.00 -24.57
N LYS A 12 26.94 9.09 -25.28
CA LYS A 12 28.26 9.32 -24.69
C LYS A 12 28.34 10.62 -23.89
N ASP A 13 27.84 11.71 -24.46
CA ASP A 13 27.87 13.04 -23.84
C ASP A 13 26.98 13.10 -22.56
N ASN A 14 26.06 12.13 -22.36
CA ASN A 14 25.16 12.06 -21.20
C ASN A 14 25.45 10.89 -20.24
N GLU A 15 26.53 10.13 -20.43
CA GLU A 15 26.92 9.02 -19.54
C GLU A 15 27.11 9.46 -18.08
N GLU A 16 27.62 10.67 -17.84
CA GLU A 16 27.81 11.18 -16.48
C GLU A 16 26.48 11.46 -15.76
N SER A 17 25.46 11.89 -16.50
CA SER A 17 24.10 12.03 -15.96
C SER A 17 23.53 10.66 -15.58
N LEU A 18 23.73 9.64 -16.43
CA LEU A 18 23.32 8.28 -16.12
C LEU A 18 23.98 7.76 -14.83
N LYS A 19 25.31 7.93 -14.70
CA LYS A 19 26.06 7.51 -13.51
C LYS A 19 25.58 8.22 -12.24
N THR A 20 25.37 9.53 -12.32
CA THR A 20 24.86 10.33 -11.19
C THR A 20 23.48 9.83 -10.74
N ASN A 21 22.60 9.56 -11.70
CA ASN A 21 21.26 9.06 -11.41
C ASN A 21 21.29 7.64 -10.84
N LEU A 22 22.13 6.74 -11.37
CA LEU A 22 22.32 5.39 -10.84
C LEU A 22 22.85 5.40 -9.40
N ALA A 23 23.83 6.27 -9.10
CA ALA A 23 24.34 6.44 -7.75
C ALA A 23 23.26 6.94 -6.76
N SER A 24 22.35 7.81 -7.21
CA SER A 24 21.21 8.27 -6.42
C SER A 24 20.21 7.13 -6.12
N ILE A 25 19.94 6.29 -7.13
CA ILE A 25 19.10 5.09 -6.97
C ILE A 25 19.75 4.13 -5.98
N GLU A 26 21.03 3.82 -6.14
CA GLU A 26 21.79 2.95 -5.25
C GLU A 26 21.77 3.46 -3.80
N LYS A 27 22.01 4.75 -3.59
CA LYS A 27 21.94 5.36 -2.26
C LYS A 27 20.55 5.21 -1.62
N SER A 28 19.49 5.36 -2.40
CA SER A 28 18.10 5.31 -1.91
C SER A 28 17.67 3.88 -1.58
N LEU A 29 17.95 2.95 -2.49
CA LEU A 29 17.56 1.54 -2.37
C LEU A 29 18.57 0.72 -1.55
N GLY A 30 19.79 1.23 -1.32
CA GLY A 30 20.86 0.53 -0.60
C GLY A 30 21.57 -0.55 -1.43
N GLU A 31 21.24 -0.67 -2.72
CA GLU A 31 21.75 -1.71 -3.61
C GLU A 31 21.90 -1.16 -5.03
N ALA A 32 22.93 -1.60 -5.76
CA ALA A 32 23.14 -1.18 -7.13
C ALA A 32 22.12 -1.82 -8.09
N PHE A 33 21.54 -0.99 -8.95
CA PHE A 33 20.62 -1.41 -10.01
C PHE A 33 21.23 -1.15 -11.39
N SER A 34 20.88 -1.99 -12.36
CA SER A 34 21.17 -1.75 -13.77
C SER A 34 19.94 -1.19 -14.50
N ILE A 35 20.19 -0.44 -15.59
CA ILE A 35 19.13 0.06 -16.47
C ILE A 35 19.39 -0.46 -17.89
N GLU A 36 18.37 -1.04 -18.50
CA GLU A 36 18.39 -1.58 -19.85
C GLU A 36 17.55 -0.70 -20.78
N PHE A 37 18.15 -0.34 -21.92
CA PHE A 37 17.51 0.35 -23.04
C PHE A 37 17.80 -0.40 -24.33
N ASP A 38 16.77 -0.73 -25.11
CA ASP A 38 16.94 -1.11 -26.51
C ASP A 38 16.84 0.15 -27.39
N PHE A 39 17.95 0.87 -27.53
CA PHE A 39 17.96 2.09 -28.35
C PHE A 39 17.71 1.84 -29.83
N GLU A 40 17.93 0.62 -30.36
CA GLU A 40 17.59 0.32 -31.75
C GLU A 40 16.05 0.28 -31.91
N ASP A 41 15.33 -0.38 -30.99
CA ASP A 41 13.87 -0.41 -30.97
C ASP A 41 13.27 0.98 -30.69
N ILE A 42 13.81 1.67 -29.68
CA ILE A 42 13.33 3.00 -29.29
C ILE A 42 13.46 3.98 -30.45
N ILE A 43 14.60 4.06 -31.12
CA ILE A 43 14.80 4.98 -32.25
C ILE A 43 13.93 4.59 -33.45
N THR A 44 13.72 3.28 -33.66
CA THR A 44 12.86 2.79 -34.74
C THR A 44 11.40 3.19 -34.53
N LYS A 45 10.89 3.14 -33.29
CA LYS A 45 9.51 3.49 -32.94
C LYS A 45 9.32 4.99 -32.70
N CYS A 46 10.26 5.64 -32.04
CA CYS A 46 10.26 7.08 -31.77
C CYS A 46 10.94 7.83 -32.94
N ASN A 47 10.19 8.09 -34.01
CA ASN A 47 10.73 8.70 -35.23
C ASN A 47 10.95 10.23 -35.13
N ASP A 48 10.66 10.84 -33.98
CA ASP A 48 10.90 12.26 -33.73
C ASP A 48 12.40 12.61 -33.78
N SER A 49 12.76 13.65 -34.55
CA SER A 49 14.16 14.04 -34.77
C SER A 49 14.92 14.40 -33.49
N TRP A 50 14.23 14.93 -32.49
CA TRP A 50 14.84 15.26 -31.20
C TRP A 50 15.11 13.98 -30.38
N VAL A 51 14.29 12.93 -30.50
CA VAL A 51 14.56 11.63 -29.88
C VAL A 51 15.72 10.93 -30.57
N THR A 52 15.70 10.87 -31.90
CA THR A 52 16.74 10.16 -32.66
C THR A 52 18.10 10.83 -32.57
N ASN A 53 18.18 12.16 -32.48
CA ASN A 53 19.44 12.89 -32.35
C ASN A 53 19.89 13.19 -30.91
N SER A 54 18.98 13.16 -29.93
CA SER A 54 19.27 13.55 -28.54
C SER A 54 18.84 12.51 -27.51
N CYS A 55 18.78 11.22 -27.89
CA CYS A 55 18.31 10.14 -27.01
C CYS A 55 19.04 10.08 -25.67
N GLY A 56 20.34 10.38 -25.60
CA GLY A 56 21.08 10.42 -24.35
C GLY A 56 20.58 11.51 -23.39
N SER A 57 20.32 12.72 -23.90
CA SER A 57 19.76 13.80 -23.06
C SER A 57 18.38 13.43 -22.53
N ILE A 58 17.55 12.77 -23.35
CA ILE A 58 16.18 12.44 -22.97
C ILE A 58 16.17 11.29 -21.97
N PHE A 59 16.80 10.17 -22.33
CA PHE A 59 16.70 8.96 -21.54
C PHE A 59 17.64 8.97 -20.34
N TYR A 60 18.93 9.27 -20.52
CA TYR A 60 19.91 9.20 -19.41
C TYR A 60 19.77 10.34 -18.40
N LYS A 61 19.44 11.54 -18.88
CA LYS A 61 19.31 12.71 -18.01
C LYS A 61 17.88 12.92 -17.54
N ASP A 62 16.91 13.10 -18.44
CA ASP A 62 15.56 13.49 -18.03
C ASP A 62 14.73 12.32 -17.47
N VAL A 63 14.59 11.23 -18.24
CA VAL A 63 13.77 10.07 -17.85
C VAL A 63 14.38 9.34 -16.67
N VAL A 64 15.67 8.99 -16.73
CA VAL A 64 16.34 8.32 -15.62
C VAL A 64 16.52 9.25 -14.42
N GLY A 65 16.63 10.57 -14.62
CA GLY A 65 16.58 11.54 -13.53
C GLY A 65 15.24 11.54 -12.81
N ASN A 66 14.13 11.41 -13.55
CA ASN A 66 12.80 11.26 -12.96
C ASN A 66 12.60 9.90 -12.29
N LEU A 67 13.15 8.82 -12.84
CA LEU A 67 13.20 7.51 -12.17
C LEU A 67 13.95 7.61 -10.84
N ALA A 68 15.14 8.23 -10.83
CA ALA A 68 15.93 8.40 -9.61
C ALA A 68 15.16 9.18 -8.53
N LYS A 69 14.46 10.26 -8.90
CA LYS A 69 13.57 10.99 -7.96
C LYS A 69 12.45 10.11 -7.41
N ASN A 70 11.89 9.20 -8.22
CA ASN A 70 10.88 8.26 -7.71
C ASN A 70 11.50 7.25 -6.75
N MET A 71 12.68 6.73 -7.07
CA MET A 71 13.40 5.78 -6.20
C MET A 71 13.80 6.39 -4.85
N VAL A 72 14.06 7.70 -4.79
CA VAL A 72 14.24 8.42 -3.52
C VAL A 72 12.97 8.33 -2.65
N LYS A 73 11.76 8.46 -3.25
CA LYS A 73 10.49 8.33 -2.52
C LYS A 73 10.25 6.89 -2.06
N VAL A 74 10.50 5.93 -2.93
CA VAL A 74 10.43 4.49 -2.61
C VAL A 74 11.37 4.17 -1.44
N GLY A 75 12.61 4.65 -1.49
CA GLY A 75 13.62 4.41 -0.47
C GLY A 75 13.36 5.11 0.86
N ALA A 76 12.47 6.12 0.91
CA ALA A 76 12.16 6.87 2.11
C ALA A 76 11.21 6.15 3.08
N ASP A 77 10.34 5.26 2.58
CA ASP A 77 9.49 4.41 3.44
C ASP A 77 10.03 2.98 3.47
N PRO A 78 10.44 2.45 4.64
CA PRO A 78 10.96 1.09 4.76
C PRO A 78 10.03 0.00 4.20
N LEU A 79 8.71 0.12 4.34
CA LEU A 79 7.77 -0.87 3.83
C LEU A 79 7.69 -0.85 2.29
N ILE A 80 7.71 0.35 1.69
CA ILE A 80 7.68 0.50 0.23
C ILE A 80 9.00 0.02 -0.35
N LYS A 81 10.13 0.39 0.27
CA LYS A 81 11.46 -0.06 -0.10
C LYS A 81 11.58 -1.59 -0.08
N GLU A 82 11.19 -2.23 1.01
CA GLU A 82 11.24 -3.69 1.14
C GLU A 82 10.36 -4.38 0.10
N ALA A 83 9.12 -3.93 -0.07
CA ALA A 83 8.21 -4.48 -1.06
C ALA A 83 8.74 -4.32 -2.49
N PHE A 84 9.34 -3.16 -2.81
CA PHE A 84 9.94 -2.91 -4.11
C PHE A 84 11.14 -3.84 -4.36
N LEU A 85 12.06 -3.97 -3.40
CA LEU A 85 13.22 -4.87 -3.52
C LEU A 85 12.79 -6.34 -3.69
N ALA A 86 11.75 -6.77 -2.98
CA ALA A 86 11.18 -8.10 -3.13
C ALA A 86 10.53 -8.31 -4.52
N ALA A 87 9.95 -7.26 -5.11
CA ALA A 87 9.33 -7.32 -6.44
C ALA A 87 10.34 -7.22 -7.59
N VAL A 88 11.57 -6.74 -7.34
CA VAL A 88 12.61 -6.52 -8.36
C VAL A 88 13.92 -7.25 -7.98
N PRO A 89 13.89 -8.59 -7.80
CA PRO A 89 15.06 -9.36 -7.37
C PRO A 89 16.24 -9.29 -8.36
N ASN A 90 16.00 -9.03 -9.65
CA ASN A 90 17.06 -8.91 -10.64
C ASN A 90 17.79 -7.56 -10.58
N LYS A 91 17.30 -6.62 -9.76
CA LYS A 91 17.86 -5.26 -9.61
C LYS A 91 18.00 -4.53 -10.95
N LYS A 92 17.00 -4.70 -11.81
CA LYS A 92 17.03 -4.19 -13.18
C LYS A 92 15.79 -3.40 -13.52
N PHE A 93 16.01 -2.22 -14.08
CA PHE A 93 14.99 -1.43 -14.76
C PHE A 93 15.07 -1.66 -16.26
N VAL A 94 13.94 -1.89 -16.92
CA VAL A 94 13.89 -2.09 -18.37
C VAL A 94 12.95 -1.08 -18.99
N PHE A 95 13.46 -0.24 -19.87
CA PHE A 95 12.66 0.73 -20.61
C PHE A 95 12.15 0.14 -21.91
N ILE A 96 10.84 0.15 -22.11
CA ILE A 96 10.19 -0.51 -23.26
C ILE A 96 9.34 0.50 -24.00
N CYS A 97 9.66 0.73 -25.29
CA CYS A 97 8.79 1.50 -26.16
C CYS A 97 7.58 0.64 -26.55
N ALA A 98 6.43 0.92 -25.92
CA ALA A 98 5.17 0.24 -26.17
C ALA A 98 4.50 0.77 -27.46
N ASP A 99 3.31 0.26 -27.75
CA ASP A 99 2.47 0.81 -28.82
C ASP A 99 1.76 2.11 -28.40
N GLU A 100 1.13 2.78 -29.38
CA GLU A 100 0.36 4.02 -29.12
C GLU A 100 -0.91 3.79 -28.29
N LYS A 101 -1.35 2.54 -28.12
CA LYS A 101 -2.57 2.18 -27.37
C LYS A 101 -2.32 2.05 -25.87
N LEU A 102 -1.06 2.17 -25.40
CA LEU A 102 -0.75 2.25 -23.97
C LEU A 102 -1.63 3.32 -23.30
N GLU A 103 -2.39 2.96 -22.26
CA GLU A 103 -3.43 3.85 -21.67
C GLU A 103 -2.87 5.18 -21.17
N SER A 104 -1.64 5.17 -20.64
CA SER A 104 -0.89 6.34 -20.17
C SER A 104 0.38 6.57 -20.98
N TYR A 105 1.00 7.76 -20.87
CA TYR A 105 2.30 8.02 -21.51
C TYR A 105 3.43 7.17 -20.94
N TRP A 106 3.38 6.93 -19.63
CA TRP A 106 4.33 6.13 -18.88
C TRP A 106 3.57 5.16 -17.98
N LYS A 107 4.00 3.90 -17.95
CA LYS A 107 3.42 2.85 -17.12
C LYS A 107 4.52 2.00 -16.50
N TYR A 108 4.41 1.77 -15.21
CA TYR A 108 5.25 0.81 -14.51
C TYR A 108 4.58 -0.56 -14.48
N GLN A 109 5.38 -1.63 -14.58
CA GLN A 109 4.94 -2.98 -14.31
C GLN A 109 6.10 -3.83 -13.78
N PHE A 110 5.77 -4.85 -13.00
CA PHE A 110 6.73 -5.79 -12.42
C PHE A 110 6.60 -7.13 -13.13
N VAL A 111 7.61 -7.52 -13.91
CA VAL A 111 7.54 -8.69 -14.80
C VAL A 111 8.86 -9.44 -14.71
N ASN A 112 8.78 -10.75 -14.44
CA ASN A 112 9.94 -11.66 -14.38
C ASN A 112 11.07 -11.18 -13.45
N GLY A 113 10.73 -10.46 -12.38
CA GLY A 113 11.68 -9.92 -11.41
C GLY A 113 12.37 -8.62 -11.82
N ASP A 114 11.94 -8.00 -12.92
CA ASP A 114 12.38 -6.68 -13.38
C ASP A 114 11.29 -5.62 -13.14
N CYS A 115 11.73 -4.37 -12.93
CA CYS A 115 10.85 -3.21 -12.99
C CYS A 115 10.84 -2.65 -14.40
N GLN A 116 9.77 -2.89 -15.16
CA GLN A 116 9.64 -2.39 -16.52
C GLN A 116 8.93 -1.03 -16.54
N ILE A 117 9.47 -0.09 -17.30
CA ILE A 117 8.88 1.22 -17.56
C ILE A 117 8.50 1.29 -19.03
N LEU A 118 7.21 1.14 -19.30
CA LEU A 118 6.63 1.22 -20.64
C LEU A 118 6.31 2.67 -20.96
N PHE A 119 6.53 3.06 -22.20
CA PHE A 119 6.19 4.40 -22.68
C PHE A 119 5.69 4.42 -24.11
N ARG A 120 4.88 5.43 -24.45
CA ARG A 120 4.39 5.63 -25.83
C ARG A 120 5.53 6.13 -26.75
N PRO A 121 5.52 5.77 -28.05
CA PRO A 121 6.54 6.25 -29.00
C PRO A 121 6.64 7.78 -29.07
N LYS A 122 5.52 8.49 -28.94
CA LYS A 122 5.51 9.94 -28.75
C LYS A 122 5.88 10.28 -27.31
N ILE A 123 7.15 10.61 -27.09
CA ILE A 123 7.68 10.96 -25.77
C ILE A 123 7.07 12.28 -25.29
N CYS A 124 6.26 12.21 -24.23
CA CYS A 124 5.67 13.35 -23.54
C CYS A 124 5.61 13.03 -22.04
N ASN A 125 5.40 14.05 -21.20
CA ASN A 125 5.15 13.89 -19.75
C ASN A 125 6.18 12.99 -19.04
N THR A 126 7.47 13.15 -19.34
CA THR A 126 8.53 12.35 -18.69
C THR A 126 8.53 12.45 -17.16
N ASN A 127 7.95 13.51 -16.59
CA ASN A 127 7.75 13.66 -15.15
C ASN A 127 6.79 12.62 -14.55
N ASP A 128 5.92 11.98 -15.35
CA ASP A 128 5.05 10.90 -14.90
C ASP A 128 5.87 9.75 -14.29
N VAL A 129 7.08 9.51 -14.79
CA VAL A 129 8.03 8.53 -14.24
C VAL A 129 8.37 8.83 -12.78
N ASN A 130 8.43 10.11 -12.39
CA ASN A 130 8.69 10.57 -11.03
C ASN A 130 7.42 10.58 -10.15
N THR A 131 6.27 10.97 -10.71
CA THR A 131 5.04 11.16 -9.94
C THR A 131 4.19 9.90 -9.81
N PHE A 132 4.51 8.84 -10.55
CA PHE A 132 3.83 7.56 -10.44
C PHE A 132 3.98 6.95 -9.04
N LYS A 133 2.84 6.63 -8.40
CA LYS A 133 2.78 6.02 -7.07
C LYS A 133 3.02 4.51 -7.16
N LEU A 134 4.28 4.08 -7.07
CA LEU A 134 4.65 2.68 -7.20
C LEU A 134 3.98 1.78 -6.15
N GLU A 135 3.72 2.31 -4.96
CA GLU A 135 3.05 1.60 -3.87
C GLU A 135 1.66 1.09 -4.24
N THR A 136 1.05 1.62 -5.31
CA THR A 136 -0.27 1.21 -5.80
C THR A 136 -0.24 -0.03 -6.70
N ILE A 137 0.93 -0.44 -7.20
CA ILE A 137 1.07 -1.56 -8.15
C ILE A 137 2.17 -2.56 -7.78
N ILE A 138 3.03 -2.26 -6.79
CA ILE A 138 4.06 -3.19 -6.32
C ILE A 138 3.38 -4.49 -5.87
N PRO A 139 3.72 -5.65 -6.46
CA PRO A 139 3.26 -6.94 -5.99
C PRO A 139 3.67 -7.14 -4.53
N THR A 140 2.74 -7.57 -3.69
CA THR A 140 3.00 -7.89 -2.28
C THR A 140 2.55 -9.31 -1.99
N GLN A 141 3.33 -10.02 -1.18
CA GLN A 141 2.94 -11.34 -0.65
C GLN A 141 1.89 -11.19 0.43
N GLY A 142 1.06 -12.20 0.67
CA GLY A 142 0.05 -12.19 1.73
C GLY A 142 -1.30 -11.60 1.31
N VAL A 143 -2.18 -11.37 2.29
CA VAL A 143 -3.59 -11.02 2.04
C VAL A 143 -3.77 -9.53 1.73
N TYR A 144 -3.04 -8.65 2.43
CA TYR A 144 -3.13 -7.20 2.27
C TYR A 144 -2.31 -6.68 1.09
N THR A 145 -2.89 -5.74 0.34
CA THR A 145 -2.11 -4.89 -0.59
C THR A 145 -1.13 -4.00 0.18
N LEU A 146 -0.09 -3.51 -0.50
CA LEU A 146 0.87 -2.56 0.09
C LEU A 146 0.18 -1.31 0.62
N MET A 147 -0.80 -0.76 -0.12
CA MET A 147 -1.58 0.40 0.33
C MET A 147 -2.35 0.12 1.62
N THR A 148 -2.94 -1.06 1.75
CA THR A 148 -3.58 -1.48 2.99
C THR A 148 -2.57 -1.57 4.15
N ARG A 149 -1.39 -2.16 3.93
CA ARG A 149 -0.33 -2.26 4.96
C ARG A 149 0.14 -0.90 5.43
N LEU A 150 0.36 0.03 4.50
CA LEU A 150 0.71 1.42 4.82
C LEU A 150 -0.39 2.10 5.63
N ASN A 151 -1.66 1.86 5.28
CA ASN A 151 -2.78 2.41 6.03
C ASN A 151 -2.90 1.82 7.44
N ILE A 152 -2.69 0.51 7.61
CA ILE A 152 -2.64 -0.15 8.93
C ILE A 152 -1.52 0.46 9.78
N LYS A 153 -0.29 0.54 9.25
CA LYS A 153 0.84 1.16 9.94
C LYS A 153 0.58 2.62 10.33
N THR A 154 0.00 3.41 9.42
CA THR A 154 -0.34 4.82 9.67
C THR A 154 -1.36 4.99 10.80
N ASN A 155 -2.25 4.00 11.00
CA ASN A 155 -3.29 4.03 12.02
C ASN A 155 -2.96 3.13 13.23
N GLU A 156 -1.75 2.60 13.33
CA GLU A 156 -1.34 1.70 14.42
C GLU A 156 -1.45 2.38 15.79
N GLN A 157 -1.01 3.64 15.90
CA GLN A 157 -1.14 4.39 17.15
C GLN A 157 -2.61 4.63 17.51
N LYS A 158 -3.45 4.98 16.52
CA LYS A 158 -4.90 5.14 16.73
C LYS A 158 -5.53 3.85 17.25
N MET A 159 -5.15 2.70 16.68
CA MET A 159 -5.60 1.39 17.15
C MET A 159 -5.18 1.14 18.61
N LYS A 160 -3.92 1.38 18.96
CA LYS A 160 -3.40 1.23 20.33
C LYS A 160 -4.10 2.12 21.35
N ASP A 161 -4.38 3.38 20.97
CA ASP A 161 -5.11 4.32 21.83
C ASP A 161 -6.55 3.83 22.07
N ASN A 162 -7.21 3.31 21.04
CA ASN A 162 -8.56 2.78 21.15
C ASN A 162 -8.61 1.47 21.97
N LEU A 163 -7.64 0.57 21.83
CA LEU A 163 -7.51 -0.62 22.69
C LEU A 163 -7.23 -0.23 24.15
N SER A 164 -6.44 0.81 24.38
CA SER A 164 -6.23 1.37 25.73
C SER A 164 -7.51 1.97 26.30
N ALA A 165 -8.37 2.56 25.47
CA ALA A 165 -9.69 3.03 25.88
C ALA A 165 -10.63 1.87 26.24
N VAL A 166 -10.58 0.74 25.54
CA VAL A 166 -11.29 -0.50 25.91
C VAL A 166 -10.80 -1.00 27.28
N LYS A 167 -9.49 -1.10 27.48
CA LYS A 167 -8.89 -1.49 28.77
C LYS A 167 -9.40 -0.62 29.91
N LYS A 168 -9.43 0.70 29.72
CA LYS A 168 -9.93 1.67 30.70
C LYS A 168 -11.43 1.51 30.96
N ALA A 169 -12.24 1.36 29.91
CA ALA A 169 -13.69 1.18 30.03
C ALA A 169 -14.04 -0.07 30.85
N LEU A 170 -13.24 -1.12 30.74
CA LEU A 170 -13.44 -2.38 31.44
C LEU A 170 -12.64 -2.53 32.74
N LYS A 171 -11.99 -1.46 33.23
CA LYS A 171 -11.11 -1.51 34.42
C LYS A 171 -10.14 -2.71 34.41
N SER A 172 -9.68 -3.11 33.22
CA SER A 172 -8.91 -4.33 33.01
C SER A 172 -7.46 -4.14 33.44
N SER A 173 -6.90 -5.11 34.16
CA SER A 173 -5.46 -5.16 34.46
C SER A 173 -4.64 -5.52 33.21
N SER A 174 -5.19 -6.35 32.34
CA SER A 174 -4.56 -6.86 31.12
C SER A 174 -4.72 -5.89 29.95
N ASP A 175 -3.74 -5.90 29.05
CA ASP A 175 -3.82 -5.17 27.79
C ASP A 175 -4.77 -5.86 26.82
N TRP A 176 -5.52 -5.05 26.09
CA TRP A 176 -6.45 -5.53 25.08
C TRP A 176 -5.80 -5.57 23.71
N SER A 177 -6.14 -6.59 22.93
CA SER A 177 -5.66 -6.77 21.56
C SER A 177 -6.82 -6.89 20.57
N ILE A 178 -6.52 -6.67 19.31
CA ILE A 178 -7.37 -7.08 18.19
C ILE A 178 -6.77 -8.36 17.59
N ASP A 179 -7.60 -9.34 17.25
CA ASP A 179 -7.13 -10.55 16.58
C ASP A 179 -6.75 -10.24 15.13
N GLU A 180 -5.45 -10.15 14.86
CA GLU A 180 -4.90 -9.86 13.53
C GLU A 180 -5.35 -10.91 12.49
N SER A 181 -5.50 -12.18 12.89
CA SER A 181 -5.96 -13.24 11.98
C SER A 181 -7.40 -13.00 11.52
N SER A 182 -8.25 -12.46 12.40
CA SER A 182 -9.61 -12.07 12.06
C SER A 182 -9.64 -10.91 11.06
N LEU A 183 -8.73 -9.94 11.19
CA LEU A 183 -8.61 -8.82 10.25
C LEU A 183 -8.18 -9.29 8.85
N GLU A 184 -7.25 -10.23 8.76
CA GLU A 184 -6.84 -10.83 7.48
C GLU A 184 -8.00 -11.60 6.84
N THR A 185 -8.76 -12.33 7.66
CA THR A 185 -9.91 -13.13 7.21
C THR A 185 -11.02 -12.26 6.61
N VAL A 186 -11.30 -11.09 7.19
CA VAL A 186 -12.36 -10.20 6.69
C VAL A 186 -11.92 -9.28 5.56
N TYR A 187 -10.61 -9.08 5.34
CA TYR A 187 -10.11 -8.18 4.31
C TYR A 187 -10.63 -8.45 2.89
N PRO A 188 -10.67 -9.70 2.40
CA PRO A 188 -11.24 -10.00 1.09
C PRO A 188 -12.74 -9.70 0.99
N LYS A 189 -13.44 -9.52 2.11
CA LYS A 189 -14.88 -9.24 2.18
C LYS A 189 -15.21 -7.74 2.25
N VAL A 190 -14.19 -6.89 2.41
CA VAL A 190 -14.35 -5.43 2.35
C VAL A 190 -14.39 -4.97 0.89
N ALA A 191 -15.24 -4.00 0.59
CA ALA A 191 -15.35 -3.41 -0.75
C ALA A 191 -14.01 -2.80 -1.22
N ASP A 192 -13.70 -2.90 -2.52
CA ASP A 192 -12.39 -2.53 -3.06
C ASP A 192 -12.03 -1.06 -2.84
N ASP A 193 -13.01 -0.16 -2.88
CA ASP A 193 -12.87 1.27 -2.62
C ASP A 193 -12.51 1.59 -1.15
N LEU A 194 -12.79 0.66 -0.22
CA LEU A 194 -12.51 0.81 1.21
C LEU A 194 -11.20 0.15 1.64
N LYS A 195 -10.61 -0.75 0.83
CA LYS A 195 -9.40 -1.51 1.18
C LYS A 195 -8.19 -0.61 1.50
N ASN A 196 -8.05 0.52 0.81
CA ASN A 196 -6.96 1.48 1.06
C ASN A 196 -7.12 2.27 2.37
N SER A 197 -8.30 2.23 2.99
CA SER A 197 -8.64 2.88 4.26
C SER A 197 -8.86 1.86 5.39
N PHE A 198 -8.50 0.59 5.18
CA PHE A 198 -8.83 -0.51 6.07
C PHE A 198 -8.38 -0.31 7.52
N GLY A 199 -7.11 0.05 7.75
CA GLY A 199 -6.57 0.33 9.08
C GLY A 199 -7.28 1.48 9.79
N HIS A 200 -7.60 2.56 9.05
CA HIS A 200 -8.39 3.68 9.58
C HIS A 200 -9.80 3.25 9.99
N ILE A 201 -10.47 2.47 9.14
CA ILE A 201 -11.83 1.97 9.36
C ILE A 201 -11.86 1.11 10.63
N PHE A 202 -11.02 0.08 10.71
CA PHE A 202 -11.08 -0.86 11.84
C PHE A 202 -10.54 -0.27 13.14
N ALA A 203 -9.58 0.66 13.10
CA ALA A 203 -9.26 1.48 14.27
C ALA A 203 -10.49 2.28 14.73
N GLY A 204 -11.25 2.86 13.79
CA GLY A 204 -12.53 3.52 14.07
C GLY A 204 -13.60 2.57 14.65
N ILE A 205 -13.67 1.31 14.22
CA ILE A 205 -14.58 0.32 14.82
C ILE A 205 -14.22 0.07 16.29
N VAL A 206 -12.93 -0.09 16.61
CA VAL A 206 -12.49 -0.27 18.02
C VAL A 206 -12.77 0.97 18.86
N GLU A 207 -12.68 2.18 18.30
CA GLU A 207 -13.12 3.43 18.95
C GLU A 207 -14.59 3.35 19.37
N LYS A 208 -15.46 2.84 18.47
CA LYS A 208 -16.89 2.67 18.71
C LYS A 208 -17.18 1.59 19.75
N VAL A 209 -16.41 0.49 19.74
CA VAL A 209 -16.43 -0.54 20.79
C VAL A 209 -16.10 0.08 22.15
N ALA A 210 -14.99 0.81 22.25
CA ALA A 210 -14.56 1.47 23.49
C ALA A 210 -15.63 2.43 24.03
N ALA A 211 -16.24 3.24 23.15
CA ALA A 211 -17.29 4.18 23.54
C ALA A 211 -18.57 3.48 24.04
N ASN A 212 -18.96 2.36 23.44
CA ASN A 212 -20.11 1.57 23.90
C ASN A 212 -19.84 0.97 25.29
N LEU A 213 -18.67 0.34 25.45
CA LEU A 213 -18.23 -0.25 26.72
C LEU A 213 -18.16 0.81 27.83
N ALA A 214 -17.57 1.98 27.56
CA ALA A 214 -17.46 3.06 28.54
C ALA A 214 -18.83 3.57 29.02
N LYS A 215 -19.84 3.57 28.14
CA LYS A 215 -21.20 3.97 28.50
C LYS A 215 -21.93 2.90 29.30
N ARG A 216 -21.90 1.64 28.84
CA ARG A 216 -22.71 0.56 29.42
C ARG A 216 -22.09 -0.06 30.66
N CYS A 217 -20.77 -0.22 30.68
CA CYS A 217 -20.03 -0.75 31.84
C CYS A 217 -19.78 0.30 32.93
N ALA A 218 -20.47 1.45 32.85
CA ALA A 218 -20.63 2.35 34.00
C ALA A 218 -21.53 1.73 35.09
N ASP A 219 -22.42 0.82 34.69
CA ASP A 219 -23.13 -0.08 35.59
C ASP A 219 -22.20 -1.25 36.00
N GLU A 220 -22.07 -1.47 37.30
CA GLU A 220 -21.14 -2.45 37.86
C GLU A 220 -21.53 -3.89 37.52
N MET A 221 -22.84 -4.21 37.48
CA MET A 221 -23.29 -5.56 37.10
C MET A 221 -23.01 -5.86 35.63
N ILE A 222 -23.16 -4.85 34.76
CA ILE A 222 -22.82 -5.00 33.33
C ILE A 222 -21.31 -5.14 33.17
N LEU A 223 -20.52 -4.35 33.90
CA LEU A 223 -19.06 -4.44 33.87
C LEU A 223 -18.56 -5.84 34.25
N GLU A 224 -19.04 -6.38 35.37
CA GLU A 224 -18.66 -7.72 35.84
C GLU A 224 -19.02 -8.80 34.83
N ALA A 225 -20.25 -8.78 34.29
CA ALA A 225 -20.68 -9.75 33.29
C ALA A 225 -19.84 -9.68 31.99
N VAL A 226 -19.48 -8.48 31.53
CA VAL A 226 -18.59 -8.33 30.37
C VAL A 226 -17.19 -8.87 30.69
N GLN A 227 -16.64 -8.58 31.88
CA GLN A 227 -15.34 -9.09 32.28
C GLN A 227 -15.32 -10.63 32.34
N GLU A 228 -16.35 -11.26 32.89
CA GLU A 228 -16.52 -12.71 32.92
C GLU A 228 -16.61 -13.32 31.50
N ALA A 229 -17.31 -12.64 30.58
CA ALA A 229 -17.48 -13.11 29.21
C ALA A 229 -16.26 -12.88 28.30
N THR A 230 -15.26 -12.09 28.75
CA THR A 230 -14.15 -11.60 27.90
C THR A 230 -12.75 -11.86 28.45
N THR A 231 -12.54 -13.05 29.01
CA THR A 231 -11.29 -13.44 29.70
C THR A 231 -10.02 -13.36 28.86
N ASN A 232 -10.11 -13.38 27.53
CA ASN A 232 -8.94 -13.31 26.65
C ASN A 232 -8.48 -11.88 26.39
N HIS A 233 -9.30 -10.87 26.70
CA HIS A 233 -9.02 -9.45 26.43
C HIS A 233 -8.76 -9.18 24.93
N THR A 234 -9.51 -9.86 24.06
CA THR A 234 -9.34 -9.78 22.60
C THR A 234 -10.65 -9.38 21.93
N ILE A 235 -10.54 -8.49 20.94
CA ILE A 235 -11.61 -8.16 20.00
C ILE A 235 -11.38 -8.94 18.71
N VAL A 236 -12.41 -9.65 18.25
CA VAL A 236 -12.40 -10.44 17.01
C VAL A 236 -13.38 -9.82 16.03
N ILE A 237 -12.96 -9.64 14.78
CA ILE A 237 -13.81 -9.11 13.71
C ILE A 237 -14.27 -10.25 12.80
N LYS A 238 -15.57 -10.36 12.58
CA LYS A 238 -16.15 -11.36 11.65
C LYS A 238 -16.96 -10.67 10.55
N HIS A 239 -17.12 -11.36 9.43
CA HIS A 239 -18.00 -10.95 8.35
C HIS A 239 -19.11 -11.99 8.13
N ASP A 240 -20.36 -11.54 8.11
CA ASP A 240 -21.52 -12.34 7.72
C ASP A 240 -22.45 -11.55 6.79
N ALA A 241 -22.49 -11.95 5.52
CA ALA A 241 -23.33 -11.32 4.50
C ALA A 241 -24.84 -11.49 4.77
N ASN A 242 -25.22 -12.46 5.60
CA ASN A 242 -26.61 -12.77 5.93
C ASN A 242 -27.08 -12.14 7.25
N LEU A 243 -26.23 -11.33 7.89
CA LEU A 243 -26.55 -10.70 9.18
C LEU A 243 -27.84 -9.85 9.08
N ASN A 244 -28.68 -9.96 10.11
CA ASN A 244 -29.83 -9.08 10.32
C ASN A 244 -29.33 -7.74 10.84
N GLY A 245 -29.18 -6.76 9.94
CA GLY A 245 -28.56 -5.46 10.23
C GLY A 245 -27.15 -5.35 9.68
N TYR A 246 -26.44 -4.27 10.03
CA TYR A 246 -25.08 -4.02 9.54
C TYR A 246 -23.99 -4.51 10.48
N TRP A 247 -24.26 -4.45 11.78
CA TRP A 247 -23.32 -4.79 12.84
C TRP A 247 -24.02 -5.57 13.96
N SER A 248 -23.31 -6.52 14.55
CA SER A 248 -23.75 -7.24 15.74
C SER A 248 -22.58 -7.46 16.68
N TRP A 249 -22.91 -7.54 17.97
CA TRP A 249 -22.00 -7.98 19.01
C TRP A 249 -22.33 -9.43 19.38
N SER A 250 -21.32 -10.17 19.80
CA SER A 250 -21.47 -11.41 20.56
C SER A 250 -20.27 -11.57 21.50
N PHE A 251 -20.45 -12.38 22.54
CA PHE A 251 -19.38 -12.77 23.46
C PHE A 251 -19.11 -14.25 23.25
N GLU A 252 -17.98 -14.59 22.64
CA GLU A 252 -17.71 -15.96 22.20
C GLU A 252 -16.30 -16.38 22.62
N SER A 253 -16.21 -17.52 23.31
CA SER A 253 -14.94 -18.15 23.69
C SER A 253 -13.99 -17.19 24.44
N GLY A 254 -14.52 -16.31 25.29
CA GLY A 254 -13.74 -15.33 26.05
C GLY A 254 -13.36 -14.06 25.29
N ASN A 255 -13.98 -13.77 24.14
CA ASN A 255 -13.68 -12.59 23.32
C ASN A 255 -14.91 -11.70 23.09
N ILE A 256 -14.66 -10.42 22.80
CA ILE A 256 -15.67 -9.56 22.17
C ILE A 256 -15.62 -9.84 20.67
N VAL A 257 -16.74 -10.26 20.09
CA VAL A 257 -16.85 -10.49 18.65
C VAL A 257 -17.73 -9.42 18.03
N ILE A 258 -17.18 -8.70 17.04
CA ILE A 258 -17.91 -7.71 16.25
C ILE A 258 -18.09 -8.27 14.84
N THR A 259 -19.32 -8.62 14.48
CA THR A 259 -19.65 -9.17 13.16
C THR A 259 -20.31 -8.10 12.31
N PHE A 260 -19.85 -7.95 11.06
CA PHE A 260 -20.42 -6.99 10.11
C PHE A 260 -20.93 -7.64 8.83
N LYS A 261 -21.98 -7.05 8.24
CA LYS A 261 -22.49 -7.38 6.91
C LYS A 261 -21.77 -6.61 5.81
N SER A 262 -21.63 -5.31 6.02
CA SER A 262 -20.91 -4.40 5.15
C SER A 262 -20.41 -3.22 5.97
N VAL A 263 -19.34 -2.58 5.51
CA VAL A 263 -18.73 -1.45 6.22
C VAL A 263 -19.54 -0.18 5.93
N THR A 264 -20.68 -0.05 6.61
CA THR A 264 -21.56 1.13 6.60
C THR A 264 -22.21 1.27 7.97
N ASN A 265 -22.77 2.42 8.31
CA ASN A 265 -23.47 2.65 9.59
C ASN A 265 -22.64 2.20 10.81
N THR A 266 -21.34 2.48 10.82
CA THR A 266 -20.41 2.03 11.88
C THR A 266 -20.77 2.55 13.28
N ASN A 267 -21.61 3.58 13.38
CA ASN A 267 -22.19 4.05 14.64
C ASN A 267 -23.09 3.00 15.31
N ASP A 268 -23.64 2.03 14.57
CA ASP A 268 -24.42 0.92 15.14
C ASP A 268 -23.59 0.13 16.16
N VAL A 269 -22.27 0.03 15.97
CA VAL A 269 -21.35 -0.60 16.93
C VAL A 269 -21.37 0.14 18.27
N GLN A 270 -21.39 1.48 18.25
CA GLN A 270 -21.35 2.32 19.46
C GLN A 270 -22.67 2.31 20.22
N THR A 271 -23.80 2.14 19.53
CA THR A 271 -25.14 2.19 20.14
C THR A 271 -25.73 0.82 20.43
N PHE A 272 -25.14 -0.26 19.90
CA PHE A 272 -25.61 -1.63 20.05
C PHE A 272 -25.93 -1.98 21.51
N ASP A 273 -27.08 -2.61 21.74
CA ASP A 273 -27.51 -3.06 23.07
C ASP A 273 -27.10 -4.52 23.32
N PHE A 274 -25.88 -4.69 23.83
CA PHE A 274 -25.32 -6.02 24.10
C PHE A 274 -25.76 -6.60 25.45
N ILE A 275 -26.55 -5.90 26.27
CA ILE A 275 -26.93 -6.37 27.62
C ILE A 275 -27.69 -7.70 27.55
N LYS A 276 -28.50 -7.90 26.51
CA LYS A 276 -29.26 -9.14 26.30
C LYS A 276 -28.41 -10.33 25.85
N LEU A 277 -27.09 -10.12 25.65
CA LEU A 277 -26.14 -11.13 25.18
C LEU A 277 -25.18 -11.60 26.27
N LEU A 278 -25.25 -10.98 27.47
CA LEU A 278 -24.45 -11.32 28.65
C LEU A 278 -25.14 -12.41 29.48
#